data_AF-A8MJ74-F1
#
_entry.id   AF-A8MJ74-F1
#
_cell.length_a   1.000
_cell.length_b   1.000
_cell.length_c   1.000
_cell.angle_alpha   90.00
_cell.angle_beta   90.00
_cell.angle_gamma   90.00
#
_symmetry.space_group_name_H-M   'P 1'
#
loop_
_entity.id
_entity.type
_entity.pdbx_description
1 polymer ?
#
loop_
_entity_poly.entity_id
_entity_poly.type
_entity_poly.pdbx_seq_one_letter_code
_entity_poly.pdbx_strand_id
1 'polypeptide(L)' 'MDIGGFFILVVFSLPIYFLFIWQYIEPEELFLWGRRWMYEEEPELSEEAIRLYKKTAIIGIVFTTIVVLVSFIQLFR' A
#
# COMPACT_ATOMS: atom_id res chain seq x y z
N MET A 1 16.18 17.61 3.48
CA MET A 1 14.87 17.76 2.80
C MET A 1 14.24 19.03 3.36
N ASP A 2 13.58 19.83 2.54
CA ASP A 2 12.89 21.04 3.02
C ASP A 2 11.45 20.73 3.49
N ILE A 3 10.81 21.71 4.11
CA ILE A 3 9.44 21.57 4.64
C ILE A 3 8.45 21.26 3.51
N GLY A 4 8.61 21.90 2.35
CA GLY A 4 7.75 21.68 1.19
C GLY A 4 7.84 20.24 0.67
N GLY A 5 9.05 19.71 0.50
CA GLY A 5 9.26 18.33 0.11
C GLY A 5 8.68 17.32 1.10
N PHE A 6 8.83 17.58 2.41
CA PHE A 6 8.24 16.71 3.43
C PHE A 6 6.70 16.71 3.39
N PHE A 7 6.09 17.89 3.21
CA PHE A 7 4.64 18.01 3.09
C PHE A 7 4.09 17.18 1.93
N ILE A 8 4.73 17.29 0.75
CA ILE A 8 4.37 16.49 -0.42
C ILE A 8 4.50 14.99 -0.11
N LEU A 9 5.62 14.57 0.48
CA LEU A 9 5.85 13.17 0.85
C LEU A 9 4.75 12.62 1.76
N VAL A 10 4.35 13.37 2.79
CA VAL A 10 3.28 12.95 3.70
C VAL A 10 1.95 12.84 2.95
N VAL A 11 1.57 13.86 2.17
CA VAL A 11 0.30 13.87 1.42
C VAL A 11 0.22 12.68 0.46
N PHE A 12 1.29 12.39 -0.28
CA PHE A 12 1.32 11.25 -1.19
C PHE A 12 1.46 9.89 -0.48
N SER A 13 1.95 9.85 0.75
CA SER A 13 1.97 8.62 1.55
C SER A 13 0.57 8.19 2.02
N LEU A 14 -0.37 9.12 2.21
CA LEU A 14 -1.73 8.83 2.66
C LEU A 14 -2.49 7.86 1.74
N PRO A 15 -2.61 8.11 0.41
CA PRO A 15 -3.26 7.14 -0.48
C PRO A 15 -2.51 5.81 -0.54
N ILE A 16 -1.18 5.80 -0.36
CA ILE A 16 -0.40 4.55 -0.30
C ILE A 16 -0.80 3.72 0.93
N TYR A 17 -0.93 4.35 2.11
CA TYR A 17 -1.44 3.67 3.30
C TYR A 17 -2.87 3.17 3.11
N PHE A 18 -3.73 3.99 2.50
CA PHE A 18 -5.10 3.58 2.19
C PHE A 18 -5.12 2.31 1.33
N LEU A 19 -4.32 2.27 0.26
CA LEU A 19 -4.23 1.09 -0.60
C LEU A 19 -3.73 -0.15 0.14
N PHE A 20 -2.70 -0.04 0.99
CA PHE A 20 -2.23 -1.19 1.76
C PHE A 20 -3.22 -1.65 2.83
N ILE A 21 -3.93 -0.73 3.47
CA ILE A 21 -4.98 -1.07 4.44
C ILE A 21 -6.11 -1.81 3.72
N TRP A 22 -6.56 -1.28 2.58
CA TRP A 22 -7.60 -1.94 1.77
C TRP A 22 -7.13 -3.32 1.29
N GLN A 23 -5.87 -3.44 0.83
CA GLN A 23 -5.25 -4.71 0.44
C GLN A 23 -5.30 -5.75 1.57
N TYR A 24 -5.14 -5.32 2.82
CA TYR A 24 -5.13 -6.22 3.96
C TYR A 24 -6.54 -6.69 4.36
N ILE A 25 -7.52 -5.78 4.30
CA ILE A 25 -8.92 -6.06 4.70
C ILE A 25 -9.64 -6.86 3.60
N GLU A 26 -9.55 -6.40 2.35
CA GLU A 26 -10.23 -6.97 1.18
C GLU A 26 -9.23 -7.26 0.05
N PRO A 27 -8.32 -8.24 0.23
CA PRO A 27 -7.28 -8.55 -0.75
C PRO A 27 -7.83 -8.98 -2.10
N GLU A 28 -8.98 -9.68 -2.11
CA GLU A 28 -9.61 -10.18 -3.33
C GLU A 28 -10.17 -9.04 -4.16
N GLU A 29 -10.92 -8.13 -3.53
CA GLU A 29 -11.47 -6.95 -4.21
C GLU A 29 -10.36 -6.09 -4.80
N LEU A 30 -9.32 -5.78 -4.01
CA LEU A 30 -8.21 -4.97 -4.48
C LEU A 30 -7.41 -5.69 -5.59
N PHE A 31 -7.22 -7.00 -5.49
CA PHE A 31 -6.56 -7.77 -6.56
C PHE A 31 -7.39 -7.73 -7.85
N LEU A 32 -8.71 -7.82 -7.78
CA LEU A 32 -9.55 -7.85 -8.96
C LEU A 32 -9.90 -6.45 -9.49
N TRP A 33 -9.64 -5.42 -8.71
CA TRP A 33 -9.82 -4.04 -9.10
C TRP A 33 -9.06 -3.74 -10.41
N GLY A 34 -9.81 -3.38 -11.46
CA GLY A 34 -9.28 -3.12 -12.80
C GLY A 34 -8.84 -4.36 -13.59
N ARG A 35 -9.03 -5.58 -13.07
CA ARG A 35 -8.71 -6.85 -13.75
C ARG A 35 -9.91 -7.75 -14.02
N ARG A 36 -11.08 -7.51 -13.40
CA ARG A 36 -12.30 -8.31 -13.60
C ARG A 36 -12.66 -8.53 -15.08
N TRP A 37 -12.45 -7.52 -15.93
CA TRP A 37 -12.75 -7.59 -17.37
C TRP A 37 -11.89 -8.59 -18.16
N MET A 38 -10.80 -9.10 -17.58
CA MET A 38 -9.86 -10.01 -18.25
C MET A 38 -10.28 -11.48 -18.16
N TYR A 39 -11.31 -11.81 -17.37
CA TYR A 39 -11.70 -13.19 -17.07
C TYR A 39 -13.10 -13.47 -17.62
N GLU A 40 -13.32 -14.69 -18.12
CA GLU A 40 -14.62 -15.13 -18.64
C GLU A 40 -15.64 -15.40 -17.51
N GLU A 41 -15.15 -15.72 -16.31
CA GLU A 41 -15.92 -15.98 -15.09
C GLU A 41 -15.29 -15.23 -13.90
N GLU A 42 -16.00 -15.13 -12.77
CA GLU A 42 -15.48 -14.46 -11.57
C GLU A 42 -14.26 -15.23 -11.03
N PRO A 43 -13.07 -14.63 -11.03
CA PRO A 43 -11.84 -15.33 -10.65
C PRO A 43 -11.71 -15.47 -9.12
N GLU A 44 -11.55 -16.70 -8.64
CA GLU A 44 -11.28 -16.99 -7.23
C GLU A 44 -9.77 -17.04 -6.95
N LEU A 45 -9.34 -16.38 -5.87
CA LEU A 45 -7.94 -16.37 -5.44
C LEU A 45 -7.64 -17.54 -4.51
N SER A 46 -6.47 -18.16 -4.68
CA SER A 46 -6.00 -19.18 -3.74
C SER A 46 -5.71 -18.57 -2.36
N GLU A 47 -5.85 -19.39 -1.32
CA GLU A 47 -5.52 -18.96 0.05
C GLU A 47 -4.07 -18.47 0.19
N GLU A 48 -3.14 -19.06 -0.57
CA GLU A 48 -1.74 -18.66 -0.59
C GLU A 48 -1.56 -17.27 -1.22
N ALA A 49 -2.27 -16.98 -2.30
CA ALA A 49 -2.26 -15.67 -2.95
C ALA A 49 -2.83 -14.59 -2.01
N ILE A 50 -3.95 -14.88 -1.34
CA ILE A 50 -4.55 -14.01 -0.33
C ILE A 50 -3.56 -13.73 0.81
N ARG A 51 -2.90 -14.78 1.32
CA ARG A 51 -1.93 -14.67 2.42
C ARG A 51 -0.71 -13.86 2.01
N LEU A 52 -0.24 -14.01 0.78
CA LEU A 52 0.86 -13.21 0.23
C LEU A 52 0.45 -11.74 0.08
N TYR A 53 -0.76 -11.46 -0.41
CA TYR A 53 -1.30 -10.11 -0.51
C TYR A 53 -1.37 -9.43 0.86
N LYS A 54 -1.88 -10.12 1.89
CA LYS A 54 -1.90 -9.57 3.25
C LYS A 54 -0.50 -9.33 3.82
N LYS A 55 0.45 -10.25 3.59
CA LYS A 55 1.85 -10.09 4.03
C LYS A 55 2.54 -8.89 3.37
N THR A 56 2.39 -8.75 2.05
CA THR A 56 2.99 -7.64 1.30
C THR A 56 2.39 -6.30 1.68
N ALA A 57 1.09 -6.24 2.02
CA ALA A 57 0.46 -5.04 2.57
C ALA A 57 1.11 -4.59 3.88
N ILE A 58 1.32 -5.52 4.83
CA ILE A 58 2.00 -5.22 6.11
C ILE A 58 3.43 -4.72 5.86
N ILE A 59 4.19 -5.41 5.00
CA ILE A 59 5.56 -5.00 4.64
C ILE A 59 5.55 -3.60 4.02
N GLY A 60 4.59 -3.32 3.13
CA GLY A 60 4.41 -2.02 2.50
C GLY A 60 4.13 -0.89 3.50
N ILE A 61 3.27 -1.14 4.49
CA ILE A 61 2.98 -0.18 5.58
C ILE A 61 4.25 0.10 6.39
N VAL A 62 4.96 -0.94 6.82
CA VAL A 62 6.19 -0.80 7.60
C VAL A 62 7.25 -0.03 6.82
N PHE A 63 7.47 -0.40 5.56
CA PHE A 63 8.42 0.28 4.68
C PHE A 63 8.07 1.75 4.48
N THR A 64 6.81 2.05 4.15
CA THR A 64 6.33 3.43 3.97
C THR A 64 6.51 4.25 5.25
N THR A 65 6.26 3.64 6.41
CA THR A 65 6.47 4.28 7.72
C THR A 65 7.93 4.61 7.97
N ILE A 66 8.84 3.67 7.69
CA ILE A 66 10.28 3.90 7.81
C ILE A 66 10.73 5.06 6.91
N VAL A 67 10.27 5.11 5.67
CA VAL A 67 10.59 6.20 4.73
C VAL A 67 10.14 7.56 5.28
N VAL A 68 8.90 7.66 5.78
CA VAL A 68 8.37 8.89 6.38
C VAL A 68 9.18 9.30 7.61
N LEU A 69 9.52 8.36 8.49
CA LEU A 69 10.29 8.62 9.71
C LEU A 69 11.73 9.08 9.43
N VAL A 70 12.43 8.40 8.51
CA VAL A 70 13.79 8.80 8.10
C VAL A 70 13.76 10.19 7.48
N SER A 71 12.76 10.47 6.65
CA SER A 71 12.57 11.79 6.03
C SER A 71 12.30 12.85 7.10
N PHE A 72 11.47 12.54 8.11
CA PHE A 72 11.23 13.43 9.25
C PHE A 72 12.52 13.76 10.01
N ILE A 73 13.36 12.77 10.31
CA ILE A 73 14.66 13.00 10.97
C ILE A 73 15.56 13.91 10.12
N GLN A 74 15.57 13.74 8.79
CA GLN A 74 16.33 14.59 7.86
C GLN A 74 15.79 16.02 7.74
N LEU A 75 14.58 16.31 8.25
CA LEU A 75 14.03 17.67 8.26
C LEU A 75 14.67 18.54 9.36
N PHE A 76 15.12 17.92 10.46
CA PHE A 76 15.72 18.61 11.62
C PHE A 76 17.24 18.65 11.59
N ARG A 77 17.86 18.03 10.58
CA ARG A 77 19.31 18.01 10.38
C ARG A 77 19.71 18.99 9.28
#